data_AF-A0A1H2E1R3-F1
#
_entry.id   AF-A0A1H2E1R3-F1
#
_cell.length_a   1.000
_cell.length_b   1.000
_cell.length_c   1.000
_cell.angle_alpha   90.00
_cell.angle_beta   90.00
_cell.angle_gamma   90.00
#
_symmetry.space_group_name_H-M   'P 1'
#
loop_
_entity.id
_entity.type
_entity.pdbx_description
1 polymer ?
#
loop_
_entity_poly.entity_id
_entity_poly.type
_entity_poly.pdbx_seq_one_letter_code
_entity_poly.pdbx_strand_id
1 'polypeptide(L)' 'MASSRKLNLCGPAIRKLRTAMGLSQAELAARCQRAEWDVSRDVIARIEGQRRWVGDIELLHLADILRVDVRELLRR' A
#
# COMPACT_ATOMS: atom_id res chain seq x y z
N MET A 1 -9.52 -1.25 -26.06
CA MET A 1 -9.27 -0.76 -24.69
C MET A 1 -8.24 -1.67 -24.05
N ALA A 2 -7.05 -1.18 -23.72
CA ALA A 2 -6.04 -2.01 -23.07
C ALA A 2 -6.56 -2.47 -21.70
N SER A 3 -6.77 -3.79 -21.53
CA SER A 3 -6.97 -4.39 -20.22
C SER A 3 -5.72 -4.10 -19.39
N SER A 4 -5.79 -3.09 -18.53
CA SER A 4 -4.66 -2.71 -17.69
C SER A 4 -4.44 -3.82 -16.67
N ARG A 5 -3.45 -4.69 -16.91
CA ARG A 5 -3.05 -5.74 -15.96
C ARG A 5 -2.74 -5.11 -14.60
N LYS A 6 -3.46 -5.57 -13.57
CA LYS A 6 -3.20 -5.20 -12.17
C LYS A 6 -1.91 -5.90 -11.72
N LEU A 7 -0.96 -5.13 -11.17
CA LEU A 7 0.35 -5.65 -10.72
C LEU A 7 0.38 -6.02 -9.23
N ASN A 8 -0.65 -5.69 -8.46
CA ASN A 8 -0.81 -6.16 -7.09
C ASN A 8 -2.28 -6.34 -6.73
N LEU A 9 -2.55 -7.10 -5.66
CA LEU A 9 -3.89 -7.30 -5.11
C LEU A 9 -4.21 -6.31 -3.99
N CYS A 10 -3.19 -5.84 -3.26
CA CYS A 10 -3.36 -5.10 -2.01
C CYS A 10 -3.69 -3.61 -2.15
N GLY A 11 -3.47 -3.01 -3.32
CA GLY A 11 -3.65 -1.57 -3.55
C GLY A 11 -5.00 -1.01 -3.07
N PRO A 12 -6.14 -1.62 -3.44
CA PRO A 12 -7.45 -1.16 -2.99
C PRO A 12 -7.64 -1.25 -1.48
N ALA A 13 -7.17 -2.32 -0.83
CA ALA A 13 -7.26 -2.50 0.62
C ALA A 13 -6.40 -1.45 1.36
N ILE A 14 -5.17 -1.24 0.91
CA ILE A 14 -4.25 -0.22 1.45
C ILE A 14 -4.88 1.16 1.35
N ARG A 15 -5.44 1.52 0.18
CA ARG A 15 -6.11 2.81 -0.02
C ARG A 15 -7.26 2.99 0.97
N LYS A 16 -8.13 1.97 1.11
CA LYS A 16 -9.29 2.01 2.01
C LYS A 16 -8.84 2.23 3.46
N LEU A 17 -7.90 1.43 3.96
CA LEU A 17 -7.38 1.52 5.31
C LEU A 17 -6.70 2.86 5.57
N ARG A 18 -5.83 3.31 4.65
CA ARG A 18 -5.18 4.62 4.73
C ARG A 18 -6.21 5.74 4.86
N THR A 19 -7.24 5.76 4.03
CA THR A 19 -8.28 6.80 4.09
C THR A 19 -9.12 6.72 5.36
N ALA A 20 -9.41 5.51 5.87
CA ALA A 20 -10.11 5.32 7.13
C ALA A 20 -9.30 5.85 8.34
N MET A 21 -7.96 5.84 8.24
CA MET A 21 -7.06 6.45 9.21
C MET A 21 -6.87 7.96 9.02
N GLY A 22 -7.53 8.58 8.04
CA GLY A 22 -7.41 10.01 7.74
C GLY A 22 -6.06 10.42 7.12
N LEU A 23 -5.29 9.47 6.59
CA LEU A 23 -3.95 9.74 6.07
C LEU A 23 -3.99 10.06 4.58
N SER A 24 -3.19 11.02 4.14
CA SER A 24 -2.79 11.21 2.76
C SER A 24 -1.75 10.16 2.33
N GLN A 25 -1.53 10.02 1.02
CA GLN A 25 -0.49 9.12 0.50
C GLN A 25 0.92 9.56 0.93
N ALA A 26 1.15 10.87 1.08
CA ALA A 26 2.42 11.42 1.57
C ALA A 26 2.64 11.06 3.05
N GLU A 27 1.59 11.11 3.87
CA GLU A 27 1.69 10.72 5.28
C GLU A 27 1.90 9.22 5.46
N LEU A 28 1.29 8.37 4.61
CA LEU A 28 1.60 6.95 4.61
C LEU A 28 3.06 6.70 4.20
N ALA A 29 3.56 7.38 3.16
CA ALA A 29 4.96 7.30 2.76
C ALA A 29 5.91 7.71 3.90
N ALA A 30 5.62 8.82 4.61
CA ALA A 30 6.40 9.26 5.76
C ALA A 30 6.37 8.24 6.92
N ARG A 31 5.27 7.52 7.11
CA ARG A 31 5.20 6.42 8.09
C ARG A 31 6.07 5.23 7.67
N CYS A 32 6.08 4.89 6.38
CA CYS A 32 6.96 3.85 5.84
C CYS A 32 8.43 4.20 6.06
N GLN A 33 8.81 5.45 5.78
CA GLN A 33 10.18 5.93 6.00
C GLN A 33 10.62 5.82 7.46
N ARG A 34 9.74 6.14 8.41
CA ARG A 34 10.02 5.96 9.85
C ARG A 34 10.11 4.50 10.29
N ALA A 35 9.55 3.58 9.50
CA ALA A 35 9.66 2.13 9.68
C ALA A 35 10.78 1.53 8.82
N GLU A 36 11.79 2.33 8.48
CA GLU A 36 12.98 1.93 7.71
C GLU A 36 12.70 1.47 6.27
N TRP A 37 11.48 1.73 5.76
CA TRP A 37 11.10 1.48 4.38
C TRP A 37 11.00 2.79 3.60
N ASP A 38 12.10 3.18 2.94
CA ASP A 38 12.16 4.43 2.18
C ASP A 38 11.36 4.35 0.88
N VAL A 39 10.16 4.94 0.90
CA VAL A 39 9.25 5.03 -0.24
C VAL A 39 8.69 6.43 -0.38
N SER A 40 8.53 6.86 -1.63
CA SER A 40 7.89 8.14 -1.95
C SER A 40 6.37 8.03 -2.00
N ARG A 41 5.70 9.18 -1.95
CA ARG A 41 4.25 9.29 -2.21
C ARG A 41 3.84 8.64 -3.54
N ASP A 42 4.68 8.71 -4.57
CA ASP A 42 4.37 8.13 -5.90
C ASP A 42 4.53 6.61 -5.93
N VAL A 43 5.40 6.04 -5.08
CA VAL A 43 5.41 4.59 -4.85
C VAL A 43 4.07 4.17 -4.24
N ILE A 44 3.63 4.84 -3.18
CA ILE A 44 2.32 4.57 -2.54
C ILE A 44 1.18 4.71 -3.56
N ALA A 45 1.17 5.77 -4.38
CA ALA A 45 0.14 5.97 -5.40
C ALA A 45 0.12 4.85 -6.45
N ARG A 46 1.29 4.36 -6.89
CA ARG A 46 1.39 3.21 -7.82
C ARG A 46 0.94 1.91 -7.17
N ILE A 47 1.23 1.70 -5.89
CA ILE A 47 0.73 0.54 -5.13
C ILE A 47 -0.80 0.58 -5.09
N GLU A 48 -1.40 1.68 -4.63
CA GLU A 48 -2.85 1.84 -4.52
C GLU A 48 -3.56 1.74 -5.88
N GLY A 49 -2.93 2.26 -6.94
CA GLY A 49 -3.42 2.17 -8.32
C GLY A 49 -3.17 0.83 -9.01
N GLN A 50 -2.62 -0.16 -8.29
CA GLN A 50 -2.28 -1.48 -8.83
C GLN A 50 -1.32 -1.44 -10.03
N ARG A 51 -0.46 -0.41 -10.08
CA ARG A 51 0.53 -0.13 -11.15
C ARG A 51 1.96 -0.52 -10.78
N ARG A 52 2.16 -1.23 -9.66
CA ARG A 52 3.46 -1.73 -9.18
C ARG A 52 3.27 -3.05 -8.43
N TRP A 53 4.23 -3.96 -8.55
CA TRP A 53 4.33 -5.17 -7.72
C TRP A 53 4.72 -4.82 -6.28
N VAL A 54 4.13 -5.53 -5.32
CA VAL A 54 4.45 -5.40 -3.90
C VAL A 54 5.06 -6.72 -3.45
N GLY A 55 6.29 -6.66 -2.94
CA GLY A 55 6.97 -7.83 -2.36
C GLY A 55 6.32 -8.26 -1.06
N ASP A 56 6.60 -9.49 -0.61
CA ASP A 56 6.13 -10.00 0.68
C ASP A 56 6.65 -9.18 1.88
N ILE A 57 7.93 -8.79 1.88
CA ILE A 57 8.51 -7.91 2.92
C ILE A 57 7.80 -6.56 2.97
N GLU A 58 7.56 -5.94 1.80
CA GLU A 58 6.83 -4.68 1.71
C GLU A 58 5.39 -4.83 2.20
N LEU A 59 4.75 -5.96 1.88
CA LEU A 59 3.40 -6.26 2.31
C LEU A 59 3.31 -6.40 3.84
N LEU A 60 4.31 -7.03 4.48
CA LEU A 60 4.42 -7.10 5.93
C LEU A 60 4.60 -5.70 6.55
N HIS A 61 5.51 -4.88 6.01
CA HIS A 61 5.67 -3.49 6.47
C HIS A 61 4.36 -2.69 6.38
N LEU A 62 3.63 -2.83 5.27
CA LEU A 62 2.34 -2.18 5.10
C LEU A 62 1.31 -2.65 6.13
N ALA A 63 1.26 -3.95 6.42
CA ALA A 63 0.35 -4.50 7.43
C ALA A 63 0.66 -3.94 8.82
N ASP A 64 1.94 -3.89 9.20
CA ASP A 64 2.39 -3.35 10.48
C ASP A 64 2.09 -1.85 10.62
N ILE A 65 2.39 -1.05 9.59
CA ILE A 65 2.15 0.40 9.57
C ILE A 65 0.65 0.73 9.64
N LEU A 66 -0.18 -0.07 8.96
CA LEU A 66 -1.63 0.07 8.96
C LEU A 66 -2.29 -0.62 10.16
N ARG A 67 -1.52 -1.34 10.99
CA ARG A 67 -1.97 -2.07 12.19
C ARG A 67 -3.09 -3.07 11.90
N VAL A 68 -2.92 -3.86 10.85
CA VAL A 68 -3.87 -4.90 10.42
C VAL A 68 -3.16 -6.23 10.20
N ASP A 69 -3.90 -7.34 10.19
CA ASP A 69 -3.33 -8.61 9.74
C ASP A 69 -3.05 -8.56 8.24
N VAL A 70 -1.94 -9.15 7.79
CA VAL A 70 -1.54 -9.15 6.37
C VAL A 70 -2.62 -9.71 5.43
N ARG A 71 -3.47 -10.63 5.92
CA ARG A 71 -4.59 -11.19 5.15
C ARG A 71 -5.61 -10.12 4.79
N GLU A 72 -5.75 -9.07 5.61
CA GLU A 72 -6.64 -7.92 5.33
C GLU A 72 -6.23 -7.18 4.07
N LEU A 73 -4.93 -7.14 3.77
CA LEU A 73 -4.40 -6.54 2.56
C LEU A 73 -4.63 -7.42 1.32
N LEU A 74 -4.97 -8.69 1.49
CA LEU A 74 -5.14 -9.65 0.40
C LEU A 74 -6.60 -10.10 0.19
N ARG A 75 -7.55 -9.61 1.00
CA ARG A 75 -8.98 -9.92 0.82
C ARG A 75 -9.46 -9.33 -0.51
N ARG A 76 -10.17 -10.14 -1.29
CA ARG A 76 -10.82 -9.74 -2.55
C ARG A 76 -12.21 -9.17 -2.29
#